data_AF-A0A7S4Q6G9-F1
#
_entry.id   AF-A0A7S4Q6G9-F1
#
_cell.length_a   1.000
_cell.length_b   1.000
_cell.length_c   1.000
_cell.angle_alpha   90.00
_cell.angle_beta   90.00
_cell.angle_gamma   90.00
#
_symmetry.space_group_name_H-M   'P 1'
#
loop_
_entity.id
_entity.type
_entity.pdbx_description
1 polymer ?
#
loop_
_entity_poly.entity_id
_entity_poly.type
_entity_poly.pdbx_seq_one_letter_code
_entity_poly.pdbx_strand_id
1 'polypeptide(L)'
;EVACPLVGVQRDLPVSDLPEGWQVHYDAPYSDPTTMYDVRPGRGDCLLWGAKQSSSADSFALMAFGDRHKIETMSQGWDNDIFWYTVEGQACGFSPLASIDLSPGDKGPYQCFNRLSWLLQAQGGYRAGCELDLETNNEWRKIVMFGPQAAFCNVNMCPRGYYFRADAPRFCKSFECTLLECCELADTCRPTLCDASHYYKLTGLPEFCGSSSCQRWECCNPKPACKAKDCPLGSLLKPQQDLPGYCQDANCTVPECCDPAPLCAGLQCPPGLVHSAVVYCSTWECKAAQCCQDPGVCEATLCAPPFTPRALVAPAACAAASCTVWECCDPPPPNASVSALSFDDWDLDRGELGGTLRWSLPAGVANGTISHCAVYLGTSAADRRLLGSVPWPGGEFALPFGTPAAPALLVFTASRGGEQAAPAELRVSD
;
A
#
# COMPACT_ATOMS: atom_id res chain seq x y z
N GLU A 1 -6.87 30.95 -35.76
CA GLU A 1 -7.08 32.37 -36.09
C GLU A 1 -5.78 32.90 -36.67
N VAL A 2 -5.86 33.63 -37.78
CA VAL A 2 -4.69 34.24 -38.40
C VAL A 2 -4.63 35.67 -37.87
N ALA A 3 -3.49 36.07 -37.31
CA ALA A 3 -3.29 37.37 -36.69
C ALA A 3 -1.87 37.85 -37.00
N CYS A 4 -1.62 39.13 -36.77
CA CYS A 4 -0.26 39.61 -36.87
C CYS A 4 0.63 38.96 -35.81
N PRO A 5 1.89 38.62 -36.14
CA PRO A 5 2.77 37.90 -35.24
C PRO A 5 2.93 38.65 -33.92
N LEU A 6 3.07 37.94 -32.79
CA LEU A 6 3.37 38.51 -31.47
C LEU A 6 2.39 39.58 -30.94
N VAL A 7 1.72 39.26 -29.84
CA VAL A 7 0.85 40.17 -29.08
C VAL A 7 1.69 40.94 -28.05
N GLY A 8 1.42 42.23 -27.86
CA GLY A 8 2.17 43.07 -26.93
C GLY A 8 3.54 43.51 -27.45
N VAL A 9 4.24 44.30 -26.64
CA VAL A 9 5.57 44.80 -26.98
C VAL A 9 6.60 43.70 -26.81
N GLN A 10 7.39 43.47 -27.87
CA GLN A 10 8.48 42.52 -27.89
C GLN A 10 9.79 43.25 -27.68
N ARG A 11 10.73 42.62 -26.98
CA ARG A 11 12.04 43.17 -26.66
C ARG A 11 13.11 42.18 -27.02
N ASP A 12 14.26 42.71 -27.42
CA ASP A 12 15.47 41.93 -27.74
C ASP A 12 15.20 40.79 -28.74
N LEU A 13 14.25 41.01 -29.68
CA LEU A 13 13.84 40.01 -30.66
C LEU A 13 14.85 39.99 -31.82
N PRO A 14 15.52 38.87 -32.12
CA PRO A 14 16.36 38.74 -33.30
C PRO A 14 15.57 39.01 -34.57
N VAL A 15 16.17 39.74 -35.52
CA VAL A 15 15.57 40.02 -36.83
C VAL A 15 15.36 38.72 -37.62
N SER A 16 16.21 37.72 -37.39
CA SER A 16 16.09 36.37 -37.96
C SER A 16 14.85 35.60 -37.50
N ASP A 17 14.23 36.02 -36.39
CA ASP A 17 13.07 35.34 -35.81
C ASP A 17 11.74 35.86 -36.37
N LEU A 18 11.80 36.88 -37.24
CA LEU A 18 10.62 37.33 -37.98
C LEU A 18 10.15 36.22 -38.95
N PRO A 19 8.82 36.03 -39.11
CA PRO A 19 8.31 35.08 -40.08
C PRO A 19 8.81 35.37 -41.51
N GLU A 20 8.79 34.35 -42.36
CA GLU A 20 9.15 34.53 -43.77
C GLU A 20 8.17 35.51 -44.45
N GLY A 21 8.68 36.31 -45.39
CA GLY A 21 7.87 37.28 -46.14
C GLY A 21 7.81 38.69 -45.55
N TRP A 22 8.40 38.94 -44.38
CA TRP A 22 8.55 40.28 -43.82
C TRP A 22 9.59 41.10 -44.59
N GLN A 23 9.22 42.34 -44.92
CA GLN A 23 10.04 43.26 -45.72
C GLN A 23 10.19 44.60 -45.00
N VAL A 24 11.38 45.20 -45.10
CA VAL A 24 11.64 46.55 -44.58
C VAL A 24 10.99 47.58 -45.50
N HIS A 25 10.16 48.44 -44.93
CA HIS A 25 9.61 49.62 -45.59
C HIS A 25 10.45 50.86 -45.31
N TYR A 26 10.84 51.04 -44.06
CA TYR A 26 11.62 52.18 -43.62
C TYR A 26 12.66 51.74 -42.59
N ASP A 27 13.90 52.16 -42.79
CA ASP A 27 15.02 51.97 -41.87
C ASP A 27 15.90 53.22 -41.92
N ALA A 28 15.83 54.04 -40.88
CA ALA A 28 16.53 55.33 -40.83
C ALA A 28 17.02 55.62 -39.41
N PRO A 29 18.07 56.46 -39.24
CA PRO A 29 18.51 56.84 -37.89
C PRO A 29 17.41 57.67 -37.21
N TYR A 30 17.43 57.72 -35.87
CA TYR A 30 16.48 58.56 -35.13
C TYR A 30 16.66 60.06 -35.41
N SER A 31 17.79 60.50 -35.96
CA SER A 31 18.00 61.87 -36.45
C SER A 31 17.27 62.21 -37.75
N ASP A 32 16.85 61.21 -38.53
CA ASP A 32 16.18 61.41 -39.81
C ASP A 32 14.74 61.88 -39.60
N PRO A 33 14.26 62.95 -40.29
CA PRO A 33 12.87 63.41 -40.19
C PRO A 33 11.86 62.30 -40.51
N THR A 34 10.84 62.09 -39.66
CA THR A 34 9.77 61.11 -39.96
C THR A 34 8.56 61.77 -40.60
N THR A 35 8.04 61.18 -41.67
CA THR A 35 6.80 61.59 -42.33
C THR A 35 5.74 60.48 -42.26
N MET A 36 4.51 60.83 -42.62
CA MET A 36 3.41 59.85 -42.70
C MET A 36 3.67 58.73 -43.72
N TYR A 37 4.44 58.99 -44.78
CA TYR A 37 4.76 57.98 -45.78
C TYR A 37 5.72 56.91 -45.22
N ASP A 38 6.65 57.33 -44.37
CA ASP A 38 7.66 56.45 -43.77
C ASP A 38 7.05 55.41 -42.82
N VAL A 39 5.89 55.70 -42.24
CA VAL A 39 5.21 54.84 -41.27
C VAL A 39 4.00 54.09 -41.84
N ARG A 40 3.69 54.27 -43.13
CA ARG A 40 2.54 53.66 -43.83
C ARG A 40 2.96 52.94 -45.12
N PRO A 41 3.38 51.67 -45.04
CA PRO A 41 3.88 50.92 -46.19
C PRO A 41 2.88 50.71 -47.34
N GLY A 42 1.57 50.75 -47.08
CA GLY A 42 0.55 50.53 -48.11
C GLY A 42 0.48 49.09 -48.65
N ARG A 43 1.30 48.16 -48.16
CA ARG A 43 1.36 46.73 -48.53
C ARG A 43 1.50 45.85 -47.28
N GLY A 44 1.21 44.56 -47.44
CA GLY A 44 1.19 43.58 -46.34
C GLY A 44 -0.14 43.60 -45.57
N ASP A 45 -0.34 42.59 -44.73
CA ASP A 45 -1.50 42.53 -43.84
C ASP A 45 -1.13 43.07 -42.44
N CYS A 46 0.13 42.89 -42.07
CA CYS A 46 0.68 43.27 -40.78
C CYS A 46 1.74 44.34 -40.90
N LEU A 47 1.81 45.15 -39.85
CA LEU A 47 2.78 46.22 -39.67
C LEU A 47 3.62 45.93 -38.44
N LEU A 48 4.91 46.26 -38.51
CA LEU A 48 5.83 46.25 -37.38
C LEU A 48 6.43 47.65 -37.26
N TRP A 49 6.34 48.24 -36.08
CA TRP A 49 7.17 49.39 -35.68
C TRP A 49 8.18 48.93 -34.65
N GLY A 50 9.44 49.27 -34.85
CA GLY A 50 10.52 48.81 -34.00
C GLY A 50 11.70 49.77 -33.94
N ALA A 51 12.55 49.58 -32.95
CA ALA A 51 13.79 50.30 -32.79
C ALA A 51 14.97 49.34 -32.64
N LYS A 52 16.09 49.69 -33.25
CA LYS A 52 17.38 49.04 -33.03
C LYS A 52 18.38 50.03 -32.44
N GLN A 53 19.31 49.56 -31.62
CA GLN A 53 20.35 50.40 -31.03
C GLN A 53 21.39 50.88 -32.05
N SER A 54 21.58 50.16 -33.16
CA SER A 54 22.50 50.52 -34.24
C SER A 54 22.02 49.95 -35.58
N SER A 55 22.59 50.41 -36.70
CA SER A 55 22.37 49.83 -38.03
C SER A 55 22.90 48.40 -38.16
N SER A 56 23.91 48.03 -37.36
CA SER A 56 24.49 46.69 -37.32
C SER A 56 23.82 45.74 -36.32
N ALA A 57 22.84 46.22 -35.54
CA ALA A 57 22.13 45.37 -34.58
C ALA A 57 21.29 44.31 -35.32
N ASP A 58 21.49 43.07 -34.91
CA ASP A 58 20.80 41.87 -35.39
C ASP A 58 19.49 41.61 -34.66
N SER A 59 19.15 42.44 -33.67
CA SER A 59 17.94 42.35 -32.86
C SER A 59 17.28 43.73 -32.69
N PHE A 60 15.96 43.71 -32.47
CA PHE A 60 15.18 44.87 -32.10
C PHE A 60 15.27 45.08 -30.59
N ALA A 61 15.63 46.29 -30.14
CA ALA A 61 15.61 46.63 -28.72
C ALA A 61 14.17 46.61 -28.17
N LEU A 62 13.23 47.11 -28.98
CA LEU A 62 11.80 46.98 -28.78
C LEU A 62 11.05 47.06 -30.11
N MET A 63 9.90 46.41 -30.19
CA MET A 63 9.03 46.45 -31.36
C MET A 63 7.61 45.97 -31.01
N ALA A 64 6.67 46.27 -31.89
CA ALA A 64 5.28 45.85 -31.78
C ALA A 64 4.74 45.49 -33.16
N PHE A 65 3.79 44.57 -33.21
CA PHE A 65 3.04 44.23 -34.42
C PHE A 65 1.59 44.60 -34.29
N GLY A 66 0.97 45.00 -35.39
CA GLY A 66 -0.48 45.08 -35.45
C GLY A 66 -1.01 45.00 -36.87
N ASP A 67 -2.34 44.95 -36.96
CA ASP A 67 -3.08 45.00 -38.21
C ASP A 67 -2.78 46.32 -38.91
N ARG A 68 -2.16 46.22 -40.10
CA ARG A 68 -1.74 47.39 -40.85
C ARG A 68 -2.94 48.26 -41.21
N HIS A 69 -4.02 47.66 -41.69
CA HIS A 69 -5.20 48.42 -42.14
C HIS A 69 -5.81 49.21 -40.99
N LYS A 70 -5.85 48.63 -39.79
CA LYS A 70 -6.33 49.31 -38.60
C LYS A 70 -5.38 50.43 -38.17
N ILE A 71 -4.07 50.17 -38.08
CA ILE A 71 -3.07 51.16 -37.65
C ILE A 71 -2.97 52.33 -38.63
N GLU A 72 -2.99 52.07 -39.94
CA GLU A 72 -2.90 53.11 -40.96
C GLU A 72 -4.15 54.02 -41.01
N THR A 73 -5.31 53.53 -40.55
CA THR A 73 -6.57 54.29 -40.60
C THR A 73 -6.96 54.94 -39.28
N MET A 74 -6.46 54.45 -38.14
CA MET A 74 -6.75 55.04 -36.84
C MET A 74 -5.79 56.18 -36.48
N SER A 75 -6.31 57.19 -35.79
CA SER A 75 -5.46 58.18 -35.11
C SER A 75 -4.90 57.62 -33.81
N GLN A 76 -5.71 56.88 -33.05
CA GLN A 76 -5.33 56.19 -31.82
C GLN A 76 -6.24 54.98 -31.60
N GLY A 77 -5.73 53.90 -31.01
CA GLY A 77 -6.56 52.74 -30.69
C GLY A 77 -5.78 51.51 -30.23
N TRP A 78 -6.51 50.52 -29.71
CA TRP A 78 -5.94 49.25 -29.27
C TRP A 78 -5.87 48.25 -30.40
N ASP A 79 -4.70 47.64 -30.59
CA ASP A 79 -4.51 46.50 -31.47
C ASP A 79 -3.38 45.60 -30.95
N ASN A 80 -3.57 44.28 -31.02
CA ASN A 80 -2.62 43.29 -30.49
C ASN A 80 -2.15 43.61 -29.05
N ASP A 81 -3.08 43.95 -28.15
CA ASP A 81 -2.85 44.34 -26.74
C ASP A 81 -1.89 45.52 -26.52
N ILE A 82 -1.77 46.40 -27.51
CA ILE A 82 -0.98 47.62 -27.41
C ILE A 82 -1.82 48.80 -27.88
N PHE A 83 -1.62 49.95 -27.25
CA PHE A 83 -2.22 51.20 -27.68
C PHE A 83 -1.32 51.87 -28.73
N TRP A 84 -1.81 51.91 -29.96
CA TRP A 84 -1.17 52.55 -31.10
C TRP A 84 -1.66 53.99 -31.24
N TYR A 85 -0.80 54.87 -31.72
CA TYR A 85 -1.17 56.23 -32.06
C TYR A 85 -0.38 56.74 -33.27
N THR A 86 -1.08 57.48 -34.12
CA THR A 86 -0.56 58.20 -35.29
C THR A 86 -1.28 59.55 -35.34
N VAL A 87 -0.77 60.54 -34.62
CA VAL A 87 -1.38 61.87 -34.54
C VAL A 87 -0.64 62.80 -35.48
N GLU A 88 -1.27 63.13 -36.61
CA GLU A 88 -0.70 64.04 -37.61
C GLU A 88 -0.31 65.38 -36.97
N GLY A 89 0.88 65.87 -37.30
CA GLY A 89 1.43 67.07 -36.69
C GLY A 89 1.89 66.91 -35.23
N GLN A 90 1.95 65.70 -34.68
CA GLN A 90 2.56 65.44 -33.38
C GLN A 90 3.54 64.27 -33.52
N ALA A 91 3.10 63.08 -33.14
CA ALA A 91 3.93 61.88 -33.10
C ALA A 91 3.14 60.63 -33.48
N CYS A 92 3.89 59.59 -33.82
CA CYS A 92 3.39 58.23 -33.95
C CYS A 92 4.17 57.29 -33.05
N GLY A 93 3.57 56.17 -32.68
CA GLY A 93 4.22 55.15 -31.87
C GLY A 93 3.24 54.21 -31.20
N PHE A 94 3.73 53.54 -30.17
CA PHE A 94 2.90 52.62 -29.40
C PHE A 94 3.26 52.65 -27.91
N SER A 95 2.30 52.26 -27.08
CA SER A 95 2.40 52.24 -25.62
C SER A 95 1.55 51.10 -25.06
N PRO A 96 1.94 50.45 -23.96
CA PRO A 96 1.10 49.46 -23.28
C PRO A 96 -0.10 50.09 -22.56
N LEU A 97 -0.21 51.42 -22.54
CA LEU A 97 -1.28 52.19 -21.89
C LEU A 97 -1.81 53.27 -22.82
N ALA A 98 -3.11 53.55 -22.77
CA ALA A 98 -3.74 54.66 -23.50
C ALA A 98 -3.33 56.06 -23.00
N SER A 99 -2.70 56.14 -21.81
CA SER A 99 -2.15 57.39 -21.28
C SER A 99 -0.78 57.66 -21.92
N ILE A 100 -0.80 58.56 -22.91
CA ILE A 100 0.36 59.06 -23.66
C ILE A 100 0.44 60.59 -23.51
N ASP A 101 1.65 61.15 -23.55
CA ASP A 101 1.91 62.60 -23.45
C ASP A 101 2.71 63.08 -24.66
N LEU A 102 2.03 63.64 -25.68
CA LEU A 102 2.61 63.91 -27.00
C LEU A 102 3.23 65.31 -27.15
N SER A 103 4.03 65.76 -26.18
CA SER A 103 4.65 67.09 -26.22
C SER A 103 6.15 67.06 -25.90
N PRO A 104 7.08 66.95 -26.90
CA PRO A 104 6.81 66.84 -28.34
C PRO A 104 6.45 65.42 -28.81
N GLY A 105 6.85 64.38 -28.07
CA GLY A 105 6.49 62.96 -28.28
C GLY A 105 6.21 62.27 -26.95
N ASP A 106 5.81 60.99 -26.95
CA ASP A 106 5.31 60.29 -25.75
C ASP A 106 6.30 60.28 -24.57
N LYS A 107 6.00 61.06 -23.52
CA LYS A 107 6.78 61.14 -22.27
C LYS A 107 6.23 60.32 -21.11
N GLY A 108 5.24 59.45 -21.35
CA GLY A 108 4.62 58.65 -20.29
C GLY A 108 5.66 57.89 -19.45
N PRO A 109 5.68 58.05 -18.11
CA PRO A 109 6.72 57.47 -17.26
C PRO A 109 6.49 55.97 -16.98
N TYR A 110 5.24 55.54 -17.00
CA TYR A 110 4.86 54.16 -16.66
C TYR A 110 5.19 53.19 -17.78
N GLN A 111 5.83 52.07 -17.42
CA GLN A 111 6.29 51.03 -18.34
C GLN A 111 7.15 51.59 -19.48
N CYS A 112 8.14 52.42 -19.13
CA CYS A 112 8.93 53.14 -20.13
C CYS A 112 9.57 52.22 -21.17
N PHE A 113 10.06 51.06 -20.75
CA PHE A 113 10.73 50.07 -21.60
C PHE A 113 9.83 49.47 -22.70
N ASN A 114 8.52 49.71 -22.66
CA ASN A 114 7.54 49.22 -23.63
C ASN A 114 6.96 50.33 -24.52
N ARG A 115 7.60 51.50 -24.59
CA ARG A 115 7.07 52.66 -25.34
C ARG A 115 7.99 53.05 -26.48
N LEU A 116 7.40 53.36 -27.62
CA LEU A 116 8.10 53.87 -28.79
C LEU A 116 7.37 55.13 -29.28
N SER A 117 8.12 56.15 -29.68
CA SER A 117 7.55 57.41 -30.18
C SER A 117 8.47 58.08 -31.20
N TRP A 118 7.92 58.48 -32.34
CA TRP A 118 8.59 59.23 -33.40
C TRP A 118 7.79 60.48 -33.76
N LEU A 119 8.47 61.60 -33.97
CA LEU A 119 7.84 62.87 -34.29
C LEU A 119 7.47 62.93 -35.77
N LEU A 120 6.31 63.48 -36.11
CA LEU A 120 5.79 63.61 -37.48
C LEU A 120 5.94 65.04 -38.06
N GLN A 121 6.70 65.90 -37.40
CA GLN A 121 6.91 67.32 -37.78
C GLN A 121 8.38 67.65 -38.08
N ALA A 122 8.98 66.92 -39.01
CA ALA A 122 10.35 67.13 -39.49
C ALA A 122 11.48 66.88 -38.47
N GLN A 123 11.14 66.45 -37.25
CA GLN A 123 12.08 65.94 -36.27
C GLN A 123 11.97 64.41 -36.28
N GLY A 124 13.05 63.70 -36.00
CA GLY A 124 13.09 62.25 -36.20
C GLY A 124 12.41 61.43 -35.11
N GLY A 125 13.07 60.37 -34.65
CA GLY A 125 12.55 59.55 -33.57
C GLY A 125 12.76 60.21 -32.21
N TYR A 126 11.78 60.12 -31.30
CA TYR A 126 11.86 60.76 -29.99
C TYR A 126 12.25 59.78 -28.88
N ARG A 127 11.71 58.56 -28.94
CA ARG A 127 11.77 57.60 -27.84
C ARG A 127 11.90 56.16 -28.31
N ALA A 128 12.77 55.42 -27.63
CA ALA A 128 12.89 53.96 -27.73
C ALA A 128 13.03 53.36 -26.33
N GLY A 129 11.93 52.81 -25.80
CA GLY A 129 11.89 52.32 -24.43
C GLY A 129 12.04 53.45 -23.42
N CYS A 130 12.99 53.33 -22.50
CA CYS A 130 13.25 54.36 -21.50
C CYS A 130 14.20 55.47 -21.99
N GLU A 131 14.79 55.32 -23.18
CA GLU A 131 15.62 56.35 -23.80
C GLU A 131 14.72 57.41 -24.46
N LEU A 132 14.90 58.66 -24.07
CA LEU A 132 14.18 59.84 -24.55
C LEU A 132 15.14 60.77 -25.30
N ASP A 133 14.58 61.79 -25.94
CA ASP A 133 15.30 62.88 -26.62
C ASP A 133 16.29 62.36 -27.69
N LEU A 134 15.87 61.31 -28.42
CA LEU A 134 16.67 60.63 -29.43
C LEU A 134 16.68 61.34 -30.80
N GLU A 135 16.03 62.49 -30.96
CA GLU A 135 15.79 63.15 -32.25
C GLU A 135 17.05 63.65 -32.98
N THR A 136 18.21 63.60 -32.34
CA THR A 136 19.52 63.91 -32.95
C THR A 136 20.45 62.69 -33.00
N ASN A 137 19.98 61.52 -32.54
CA ASN A 137 20.78 60.32 -32.42
C ASN A 137 20.93 59.61 -33.79
N ASN A 138 22.18 59.42 -34.22
CA ASN A 138 22.52 58.76 -35.49
C ASN A 138 22.76 57.25 -35.36
N GLU A 139 22.84 56.73 -34.13
CA GLU A 139 23.07 55.31 -33.86
C GLU A 139 21.75 54.54 -33.86
N TRP A 140 20.79 54.97 -33.03
CA TRP A 140 19.47 54.35 -32.95
C TRP A 140 18.76 54.39 -34.31
N ARG A 141 18.07 53.30 -34.65
CA ARG A 141 17.37 53.11 -35.93
C ARG A 141 15.87 52.95 -35.71
N LYS A 142 15.07 53.72 -36.45
CA LYS A 142 13.63 53.54 -36.59
C LYS A 142 13.39 52.52 -37.69
N ILE A 143 12.63 51.48 -37.40
CA ILE A 143 12.34 50.41 -38.36
C ILE A 143 10.82 50.28 -38.53
N VAL A 144 10.37 50.34 -39.77
CA VAL A 144 9.00 49.96 -40.17
C VAL A 144 9.12 48.80 -41.12
N MET A 145 8.42 47.71 -40.81
CA MET A 145 8.33 46.54 -41.69
C MET A 145 6.88 46.19 -41.93
N PHE A 146 6.62 45.45 -43.01
CA PHE A 146 5.33 44.85 -43.27
C PHE A 146 5.50 43.40 -43.69
N GLY A 147 4.48 42.59 -43.45
CA GLY A 147 4.50 41.17 -43.78
C GLY A 147 3.10 40.55 -43.82
N PRO A 148 3.02 39.28 -44.20
CA PRO A 148 1.77 38.52 -44.09
C PRO A 148 1.44 38.26 -42.62
N GLN A 149 0.17 37.90 -42.36
CA GLN A 149 -0.17 37.25 -41.10
C GLN A 149 0.49 35.87 -41.02
N ALA A 150 0.84 35.42 -39.82
CA ALA A 150 1.49 34.11 -39.61
C ALA A 150 0.70 33.29 -38.58
N ALA A 151 0.55 32.00 -38.83
CA ALA A 151 0.07 31.08 -37.82
C ALA A 151 1.17 30.83 -36.77
N PHE A 152 0.76 30.57 -35.53
CA PHE A 152 1.65 30.22 -34.43
C PHE A 152 1.46 28.77 -34.03
N CYS A 153 2.56 28.08 -33.75
CA CYS A 153 2.51 26.74 -33.19
C CYS A 153 1.88 26.78 -31.79
N ASN A 154 0.84 25.97 -31.56
CA ASN A 154 0.27 25.78 -30.23
C ASN A 154 -0.05 24.31 -29.95
N VAL A 155 -0.12 23.96 -28.66
CA VAL A 155 -0.33 22.57 -28.20
C VAL A 155 -1.62 21.93 -28.71
N ASN A 156 -2.65 22.73 -28.99
CA ASN A 156 -3.94 22.23 -29.48
C ASN A 156 -3.92 21.90 -30.98
N MET A 157 -2.84 22.23 -31.72
CA MET A 157 -2.70 21.88 -33.13
C MET A 157 -2.30 20.43 -33.36
N CYS A 158 -1.72 19.77 -32.35
CA CYS A 158 -1.24 18.42 -32.50
C CYS A 158 -2.42 17.43 -32.40
N PRO A 159 -2.76 16.72 -33.50
CA PRO A 159 -3.82 15.73 -33.47
C PRO A 159 -3.41 14.54 -32.60
N ARG A 160 -4.39 13.69 -32.28
CA ARG A 160 -4.18 12.45 -31.53
C ARG A 160 -3.07 11.61 -32.17
N GLY A 161 -2.10 11.17 -31.37
CA GLY A 161 -0.89 10.47 -31.84
C GLY A 161 0.33 11.37 -32.05
N TYR A 162 0.19 12.68 -31.83
CA TYR A 162 1.28 13.64 -31.89
C TYR A 162 1.36 14.45 -30.59
N TYR A 163 2.53 14.95 -30.28
CA TYR A 163 2.76 15.86 -29.15
C TYR A 163 3.47 17.13 -29.63
N PHE A 164 3.33 18.20 -28.85
CA PHE A 164 3.93 19.49 -29.17
C PHE A 164 5.44 19.45 -28.97
N ARG A 165 6.18 19.80 -30.03
CA ARG A 165 7.64 19.80 -29.99
C ARG A 165 8.17 20.83 -28.99
N ALA A 166 9.15 20.44 -28.19
CA ALA A 166 9.82 21.36 -27.26
C ALA A 166 10.60 22.46 -28.02
N ASP A 167 11.03 22.17 -29.24
CA ASP A 167 11.73 23.08 -30.15
C ASP A 167 10.84 23.62 -31.28
N ALA A 168 9.51 23.53 -31.13
CA ALA A 168 8.58 24.12 -32.09
C ALA A 168 8.88 25.61 -32.26
N PRO A 169 8.98 26.12 -33.51
CA PRO A 169 9.20 27.54 -33.72
C PRO A 169 7.98 28.31 -33.21
N ARG A 170 8.21 29.52 -32.71
CA ARG A 170 7.13 30.38 -32.22
C ARG A 170 6.13 30.73 -33.33
N PHE A 171 6.64 30.83 -34.56
CA PHE A 171 5.86 31.09 -35.77
C PHE A 171 6.13 30.04 -36.81
N CYS A 172 5.08 29.73 -37.56
CA CYS A 172 5.16 28.84 -38.69
C CYS A 172 5.79 29.57 -39.87
N LYS A 173 6.43 28.82 -40.75
CA LYS A 173 7.11 29.42 -41.91
C LYS A 173 6.13 30.01 -42.92
N SER A 174 4.87 29.54 -42.89
CA SER A 174 3.82 29.99 -43.79
C SER A 174 2.58 30.48 -43.02
N PHE A 175 1.55 30.91 -43.76
CA PHE A 175 0.26 31.30 -43.21
C PHE A 175 -0.46 30.14 -42.49
N GLU A 176 -0.09 28.90 -42.78
CA GLU A 176 -0.52 27.69 -42.09
C GLU A 176 0.69 26.96 -41.49
N CYS A 177 0.53 26.49 -40.25
CA CYS A 177 1.50 25.60 -39.65
C CYS A 177 1.35 24.20 -40.22
N THR A 178 2.44 23.61 -40.70
CA THR A 178 2.43 22.19 -41.02
C THR A 178 2.49 21.37 -39.72
N LEU A 179 1.93 20.16 -39.76
CA LEU A 179 1.95 19.25 -38.61
C LEU A 179 3.39 18.99 -38.10
N LEU A 180 4.35 18.85 -39.03
CA LEU A 180 5.75 18.57 -38.70
C LEU A 180 6.54 19.78 -38.20
N GLU A 181 6.04 21.00 -38.42
CA GLU A 181 6.63 22.21 -37.84
C GLU A 181 6.39 22.25 -36.33
N CYS A 182 5.17 21.98 -35.88
CA CYS A 182 4.78 22.15 -34.48
C CYS A 182 4.77 20.86 -33.66
N CYS A 183 4.63 19.71 -34.31
CA CYS A 183 4.33 18.45 -33.65
C CYS A 183 5.29 17.34 -34.09
N GLU A 184 5.47 16.37 -33.20
CA GLU A 184 6.23 15.16 -33.45
C GLU A 184 5.36 13.94 -33.10
N LEU A 185 5.63 12.81 -33.77
CA LEU A 185 4.90 11.58 -33.53
C LEU A 185 5.17 11.09 -32.10
N ALA A 186 4.11 10.82 -31.35
CA ALA A 186 4.22 10.25 -30.02
C ALA A 186 4.53 8.75 -30.10
N ASP A 187 5.41 8.25 -29.22
CA ASP A 187 5.69 6.83 -29.13
C ASP A 187 4.55 6.08 -28.41
N THR A 188 4.60 4.76 -28.44
CA THR A 188 3.61 3.86 -27.84
C THR A 188 4.25 2.98 -26.79
N CYS A 189 3.51 2.69 -25.71
CA CYS A 189 4.01 1.84 -24.65
C CYS A 189 4.32 0.42 -25.16
N ARG A 190 5.48 -0.11 -24.73
CA ARG A 190 5.92 -1.48 -25.05
C ARG A 190 6.43 -2.19 -23.78
N PRO A 191 6.25 -3.52 -23.64
CA PRO A 191 6.71 -4.26 -22.45
C PRO A 191 8.21 -4.13 -22.17
N THR A 192 9.03 -3.94 -23.21
CA THR A 192 10.48 -3.78 -23.11
C THR A 192 10.93 -2.49 -22.42
N LEU A 193 10.02 -1.54 -22.18
CA LEU A 193 10.31 -0.29 -21.48
C LEU A 193 10.44 -0.49 -19.95
N CYS A 194 9.83 -1.55 -19.42
CA CYS A 194 9.83 -1.82 -17.99
C CYS A 194 11.08 -2.60 -17.60
N ASP A 195 11.80 -2.11 -16.60
CA ASP A 195 12.97 -2.77 -16.03
C ASP A 195 12.56 -3.84 -15.00
N ALA A 196 13.56 -4.51 -14.40
CA ALA A 196 13.31 -5.61 -13.45
C ALA A 196 12.47 -5.21 -12.23
N SER A 197 12.42 -3.92 -11.85
CA SER A 197 11.64 -3.42 -10.71
C SER A 197 10.22 -2.97 -11.07
N HIS A 198 9.82 -3.06 -12.34
CA HIS A 198 8.49 -2.67 -12.79
C HIS A 198 7.83 -3.75 -13.64
N TYR A 199 6.51 -3.77 -13.67
CA TYR A 199 5.73 -4.61 -14.59
C TYR A 199 4.91 -3.72 -15.53
N TYR A 200 4.63 -4.26 -16.72
CA TYR A 200 3.89 -3.55 -17.76
C TYR A 200 2.42 -3.35 -17.33
N LYS A 201 1.90 -2.13 -17.45
CA LYS A 201 0.50 -1.85 -17.15
C LYS A 201 -0.40 -2.60 -18.13
N LEU A 202 -1.39 -3.34 -17.62
CA LEU A 202 -2.42 -3.96 -18.46
C LEU A 202 -3.68 -3.09 -18.59
N THR A 203 -3.84 -2.13 -17.69
CA THR A 203 -4.96 -1.19 -17.66
C THR A 203 -4.44 0.23 -17.45
N GLY A 204 -5.17 1.22 -17.98
CA GLY A 204 -4.78 2.62 -17.87
C GLY A 204 -3.53 3.00 -18.67
N LEU A 205 -3.16 2.20 -19.68
CA LEU A 205 -2.15 2.60 -20.66
C LEU A 205 -2.70 3.75 -21.51
N PRO A 206 -1.94 4.82 -21.72
CA PRO A 206 -2.29 5.78 -22.74
C PRO A 206 -2.12 5.13 -24.12
N GLU A 207 -2.93 5.55 -25.10
CA GLU A 207 -2.77 5.09 -26.49
C GLU A 207 -1.44 5.58 -27.09
N PHE A 208 -1.00 6.76 -26.67
CA PHE A 208 0.25 7.41 -27.06
C PHE A 208 0.90 8.09 -25.86
N CYS A 209 2.21 8.09 -25.80
CA CYS A 209 2.96 8.75 -24.73
C CYS A 209 2.97 10.27 -24.91
N GLY A 210 3.25 11.02 -23.85
CA GLY A 210 3.32 12.48 -23.89
C GLY A 210 4.54 13.05 -24.61
N SER A 211 5.39 12.19 -25.19
CA SER A 211 6.65 12.56 -25.85
C SER A 211 7.07 11.53 -26.91
N SER A 212 8.20 11.79 -27.59
CA SER A 212 8.80 10.91 -28.61
C SER A 212 9.40 9.63 -28.03
N SER A 213 9.56 9.55 -26.71
CA SER A 213 9.98 8.33 -26.02
C SER A 213 9.15 8.15 -24.76
N CYS A 214 8.39 7.07 -24.70
CA CYS A 214 7.58 6.77 -23.53
C CYS A 214 8.42 6.77 -22.25
N GLN A 215 7.95 7.48 -21.24
CA GLN A 215 8.58 7.46 -19.92
C GLN A 215 8.11 6.22 -19.16
N ARG A 216 8.99 5.68 -18.31
CA ARG A 216 8.71 4.47 -17.52
C ARG A 216 7.40 4.57 -16.72
N TRP A 217 7.14 5.72 -16.11
CA TRP A 217 5.96 5.93 -15.27
C TRP A 217 4.65 5.96 -16.08
N GLU A 218 4.71 6.25 -17.39
CA GLU A 218 3.54 6.22 -18.27
C GLU A 218 3.09 4.77 -18.50
N CYS A 219 4.04 3.86 -18.75
CA CYS A 219 3.76 2.50 -19.22
C CYS A 219 3.88 1.40 -18.15
N CYS A 220 4.59 1.66 -17.05
CA CYS A 220 4.97 0.64 -16.09
C CYS A 220 4.49 0.99 -14.68
N ASN A 221 4.13 -0.04 -13.91
CA ASN A 221 3.84 0.06 -12.48
C ASN A 221 5.00 -0.50 -11.67
N PRO A 222 5.33 0.08 -10.51
CA PRO A 222 6.35 -0.50 -9.63
C PRO A 222 5.89 -1.88 -9.15
N LYS A 223 6.78 -2.87 -9.19
CA LYS A 223 6.50 -4.18 -8.62
C LYS A 223 6.45 -4.09 -7.10
N PRO A 224 5.50 -4.77 -6.43
CA PRO A 224 5.47 -4.80 -4.98
C PRO A 224 6.67 -5.59 -4.42
N ALA A 225 7.06 -5.24 -3.20
CA ALA A 225 7.99 -6.04 -2.40
C ALA A 225 7.19 -6.94 -1.44
N CYS A 226 7.72 -8.13 -1.17
CA CYS A 226 7.17 -9.07 -0.21
C CYS A 226 7.02 -8.46 1.20
N LYS A 227 5.90 -8.73 1.86
CA LYS A 227 5.61 -8.28 3.24
C LYS A 227 5.08 -9.44 4.07
N ALA A 228 5.26 -9.35 5.39
CA ALA A 228 4.80 -10.39 6.32
C ALA A 228 3.29 -10.67 6.23
N LYS A 229 2.47 -9.66 5.88
CA LYS A 229 1.03 -9.80 5.67
C LYS A 229 0.65 -10.63 4.44
N ASP A 230 1.58 -10.85 3.51
CA ASP A 230 1.35 -11.63 2.29
C ASP A 230 1.46 -13.14 2.58
N CYS A 231 1.92 -13.52 3.77
CA CYS A 231 2.05 -14.91 4.20
C CYS A 231 0.80 -15.39 4.96
N PRO A 232 0.16 -16.50 4.52
CA PRO A 232 -0.99 -17.07 5.20
C PRO A 232 -0.59 -17.73 6.53
N LEU A 233 -1.59 -18.10 7.34
CA LEU A 233 -1.38 -18.83 8.59
C LEU A 233 -0.58 -20.12 8.34
N GLY A 234 0.48 -20.34 9.12
CA GLY A 234 1.40 -21.47 8.96
C GLY A 234 2.57 -21.20 8.00
N SER A 235 2.74 -19.97 7.53
CA SER A 235 3.91 -19.53 6.76
C SER A 235 4.50 -18.24 7.34
N LEU A 236 5.81 -18.07 7.20
CA LEU A 236 6.55 -16.86 7.59
C LEU A 236 7.21 -16.24 6.38
N LEU A 237 7.41 -14.92 6.45
CA LEU A 237 8.21 -14.21 5.45
C LEU A 237 9.63 -14.77 5.45
N LYS A 238 10.16 -15.05 4.26
CA LYS A 238 11.53 -15.50 4.07
C LYS A 238 12.54 -14.52 4.69
N PRO A 239 13.71 -15.00 5.14
CA PRO A 239 14.81 -14.12 5.54
C PRO A 239 15.19 -13.14 4.42
N GLN A 240 15.69 -11.95 4.79
CA GLN A 240 16.00 -10.88 3.83
C GLN A 240 16.94 -11.30 2.69
N GLN A 241 17.83 -12.27 2.95
CA GLN A 241 18.80 -12.80 1.97
C GLN A 241 18.14 -13.68 0.89
N ASP A 242 16.98 -14.27 1.18
CA ASP A 242 16.26 -15.22 0.33
C ASP A 242 15.05 -14.57 -0.35
N LEU A 243 14.70 -13.34 0.06
CA LEU A 243 13.65 -12.55 -0.58
C LEU A 243 14.12 -12.01 -1.92
N PRO A 244 13.30 -12.11 -2.99
CA PRO A 244 13.57 -11.35 -4.19
C PRO A 244 13.44 -9.86 -3.90
N GLY A 245 14.18 -9.01 -4.63
CA GLY A 245 14.05 -7.56 -4.49
C GLY A 245 12.62 -7.07 -4.76
N TYR A 246 11.91 -7.72 -5.69
CA TYR A 246 10.52 -7.46 -6.05
C TYR A 246 9.82 -8.74 -6.50
N CYS A 247 8.50 -8.77 -6.39
CA CYS A 247 7.67 -9.87 -6.88
C CYS A 247 7.63 -9.91 -8.42
N GLN A 248 7.41 -11.08 -9.03
CA GLN A 248 7.47 -11.18 -10.49
C GLN A 248 6.36 -10.38 -11.18
N ASP A 249 5.17 -10.33 -10.57
CA ASP A 249 3.97 -9.70 -11.11
C ASP A 249 3.43 -8.58 -10.20
N ALA A 250 2.22 -8.11 -10.51
CA ALA A 250 1.49 -7.11 -9.73
C ALA A 250 1.18 -7.53 -8.29
N ASN A 251 1.15 -8.84 -8.02
CA ASN A 251 0.90 -9.42 -6.72
C ASN A 251 1.99 -10.41 -6.38
N CYS A 252 2.42 -10.37 -5.12
CA CYS A 252 3.37 -11.32 -4.56
C CYS A 252 2.68 -12.66 -4.28
N THR A 253 3.29 -13.75 -4.73
CA THR A 253 2.78 -15.10 -4.47
C THR A 253 3.41 -15.68 -3.21
N VAL A 254 2.70 -16.63 -2.57
CA VAL A 254 3.20 -17.30 -1.35
C VAL A 254 4.57 -17.96 -1.58
N PRO A 255 4.83 -18.71 -2.66
CA PRO A 255 6.15 -19.34 -2.87
C PRO A 255 7.29 -18.35 -3.11
N GLU A 256 7.00 -17.15 -3.60
CA GLU A 256 8.02 -16.10 -3.76
C GLU A 256 8.46 -15.59 -2.38
N CYS A 257 7.49 -15.25 -1.53
CA CYS A 257 7.73 -14.47 -0.32
C CYS A 257 7.84 -15.28 0.97
N CYS A 258 7.24 -16.46 1.02
CA CYS A 258 6.97 -17.15 2.27
C CYS A 258 7.52 -18.56 2.25
N ASP A 259 7.91 -19.02 3.44
CA ASP A 259 8.32 -20.39 3.71
C ASP A 259 7.44 -20.97 4.85
N PRO A 260 7.34 -22.30 4.96
CA PRO A 260 6.60 -22.94 6.04
C PRO A 260 7.11 -22.51 7.42
N ALA A 261 6.19 -22.10 8.30
CA ALA A 261 6.53 -21.72 9.66
C ALA A 261 7.02 -22.95 10.46
N PRO A 262 8.00 -22.81 11.36
CA PRO A 262 8.41 -23.89 12.26
C PRO A 262 7.25 -24.42 13.10
N LEU A 263 7.25 -25.73 13.37
CA LEU A 263 6.25 -26.40 14.20
C LEU A 263 6.61 -26.31 15.68
N CYS A 264 5.62 -26.00 16.53
CA CYS A 264 5.79 -25.99 17.99
C CYS A 264 6.18 -27.37 18.55
N ALA A 265 5.87 -28.46 17.86
CA ALA A 265 6.21 -29.83 18.28
C ALA A 265 7.71 -30.09 18.43
N GLY A 266 8.58 -29.27 17.81
CA GLY A 266 10.04 -29.36 17.97
C GLY A 266 10.58 -28.71 19.24
N LEU A 267 9.78 -27.91 19.96
CA LEU A 267 10.22 -27.17 21.14
C LEU A 267 9.91 -27.96 22.41
N GLN A 268 10.90 -28.26 23.24
CA GLN A 268 10.64 -28.82 24.57
C GLN A 268 10.14 -27.73 25.52
N CYS A 269 8.94 -27.92 26.10
CA CYS A 269 8.41 -26.99 27.08
C CYS A 269 9.20 -27.02 28.40
N PRO A 270 9.47 -25.86 29.03
CA PRO A 270 10.08 -25.80 30.34
C PRO A 270 9.31 -26.61 31.40
N PRO A 271 9.97 -27.08 32.47
CA PRO A 271 9.31 -27.79 33.55
C PRO A 271 8.10 -27.01 34.09
N GLY A 272 6.95 -27.69 34.18
CA GLY A 272 5.69 -27.10 34.66
C GLY A 272 4.77 -26.56 33.57
N LEU A 273 5.20 -26.52 32.30
CA LEU A 273 4.37 -26.11 31.16
C LEU A 273 4.09 -27.30 30.22
N VAL A 274 2.99 -27.21 29.48
CA VAL A 274 2.57 -28.18 28.45
C VAL A 274 2.41 -27.51 27.10
N HIS A 275 2.39 -28.28 26.01
CA HIS A 275 2.19 -27.72 24.68
C HIS A 275 0.82 -27.03 24.54
N SER A 276 0.83 -25.86 23.91
CA SER A 276 -0.38 -25.15 23.53
C SER A 276 -1.05 -25.78 22.30
N ALA A 277 -2.30 -25.37 22.03
CA ALA A 277 -3.02 -25.74 20.81
C ALA A 277 -2.45 -25.06 19.54
N VAL A 278 -1.55 -24.08 19.71
CA VAL A 278 -0.85 -23.41 18.60
C VAL A 278 0.12 -24.39 17.92
N VAL A 279 -0.09 -24.63 16.63
CA VAL A 279 0.72 -25.57 15.83
C VAL A 279 2.01 -24.94 15.30
N TYR A 280 1.95 -23.67 14.91
CA TYR A 280 3.03 -22.96 14.20
C TYR A 280 3.58 -21.77 14.99
N CYS A 281 4.89 -21.57 14.88
CA CYS A 281 5.59 -20.44 15.48
C CYS A 281 5.35 -19.16 14.67
N SER A 282 5.28 -18.01 15.34
CA SER A 282 5.04 -16.70 14.72
C SER A 282 6.35 -16.05 14.25
N THR A 283 7.47 -16.65 14.66
CA THR A 283 8.83 -16.29 14.28
C THR A 283 9.61 -17.54 13.89
N TRP A 284 10.74 -17.34 13.22
CA TRP A 284 11.65 -18.42 12.80
C TRP A 284 12.25 -19.23 13.96
N GLU A 285 12.22 -18.68 15.16
CA GLU A 285 12.56 -19.38 16.40
C GLU A 285 11.30 -19.55 17.25
N CYS A 286 10.93 -20.80 17.56
CA CYS A 286 9.82 -21.09 18.45
C CYS A 286 10.18 -20.70 19.90
N LYS A 287 9.36 -19.85 20.53
CA LYS A 287 9.54 -19.46 21.92
C LYS A 287 8.55 -20.19 22.83
N ALA A 288 8.98 -20.52 24.04
CA ALA A 288 8.13 -21.20 25.02
C ALA A 288 6.83 -20.43 25.30
N ALA A 289 6.89 -19.10 25.39
CA ALA A 289 5.70 -18.26 25.60
C ALA A 289 4.62 -18.39 24.50
N GLN A 290 4.98 -18.89 23.32
CA GLN A 290 4.04 -19.12 22.23
C GLN A 290 3.55 -20.56 22.18
N CYS A 291 4.48 -21.52 22.34
CA CYS A 291 4.19 -22.93 22.12
C CYS A 291 3.83 -23.69 23.40
N CYS A 292 4.01 -23.08 24.56
CA CYS A 292 3.78 -23.68 25.86
C CYS A 292 2.81 -22.83 26.67
N GLN A 293 1.98 -23.49 27.46
CA GLN A 293 1.01 -22.86 28.35
C GLN A 293 0.94 -23.64 29.66
N ASP A 294 0.33 -23.04 30.68
CA ASP A 294 0.10 -23.72 31.93
C ASP A 294 -0.78 -24.96 31.69
N PRO A 295 -0.52 -26.08 32.40
CA PRO A 295 -1.39 -27.24 32.31
C PRO A 295 -2.80 -26.90 32.80
N GLY A 296 -3.78 -27.62 32.28
CA GLY A 296 -5.17 -27.44 32.69
C GLY A 296 -5.32 -27.70 34.19
N VAL A 297 -6.19 -26.93 34.84
CA VAL A 297 -6.55 -27.15 36.24
C VAL A 297 -7.86 -27.95 36.28
N CYS A 298 -7.93 -28.95 37.15
CA CYS A 298 -9.17 -29.69 37.36
C CYS A 298 -10.28 -28.78 37.92
N GLU A 299 -11.29 -28.51 37.10
CA GLU A 299 -12.50 -27.80 37.54
C GLU A 299 -13.57 -28.78 38.01
N ALA A 300 -14.29 -28.46 39.08
CA ALA A 300 -15.35 -29.31 39.62
C ALA A 300 -16.49 -29.58 38.61
N THR A 301 -16.70 -28.64 37.69
CA THR A 301 -17.68 -28.71 36.59
C THR A 301 -17.36 -29.79 35.56
N LEU A 302 -16.10 -30.24 35.48
CA LEU A 302 -15.69 -31.34 34.60
C LEU A 302 -16.28 -32.69 35.05
N CYS A 303 -16.58 -32.82 36.34
CA CYS A 303 -17.11 -34.05 36.92
C CYS A 303 -18.64 -34.04 36.93
N ALA A 304 -19.25 -34.46 35.82
CA ALA A 304 -20.69 -34.68 35.76
C ALA A 304 -21.08 -35.96 36.55
N PRO A 305 -22.24 -35.98 37.24
CA PRO A 305 -22.74 -37.20 37.87
C PRO A 305 -22.76 -38.38 36.88
N PRO A 306 -22.30 -39.57 37.28
CA PRO A 306 -22.05 -40.02 38.66
C PRO A 306 -20.60 -39.81 39.17
N PHE A 307 -19.74 -39.11 38.43
CA PHE A 307 -18.36 -38.88 38.83
C PHE A 307 -18.27 -37.78 39.89
N THR A 308 -17.29 -37.89 40.80
CA THR A 308 -17.06 -36.88 41.84
C THR A 308 -15.67 -36.26 41.68
N PRO A 309 -15.49 -34.94 41.91
CA PRO A 309 -14.17 -34.32 41.87
C PRO A 309 -13.24 -35.00 42.85
N ARG A 310 -12.05 -35.39 42.38
CA ARG A 310 -11.05 -35.98 43.26
C ARG A 310 -10.65 -34.96 44.33
N ALA A 311 -10.61 -35.38 45.59
CA ALA A 311 -10.18 -34.55 46.71
C ALA A 311 -8.67 -34.27 46.60
N LEU A 312 -8.30 -33.32 45.76
CA LEU A 312 -6.91 -33.03 45.44
C LEU A 312 -6.35 -31.99 46.41
N VAL A 313 -5.18 -32.32 46.99
CA VAL A 313 -4.28 -31.33 47.58
C VAL A 313 -3.92 -30.34 46.48
N ALA A 314 -4.30 -29.08 46.64
CA ALA A 314 -4.21 -28.09 45.57
C ALA A 314 -2.74 -27.77 45.17
N PRO A 315 -2.48 -27.49 43.88
CA PRO A 315 -3.34 -27.64 42.70
C PRO A 315 -3.04 -28.93 41.92
N ALA A 316 -4.10 -29.63 41.50
CA ALA A 316 -3.99 -30.76 40.57
C ALA A 316 -4.01 -30.26 39.14
N ALA A 317 -2.82 -30.14 38.57
CA ALA A 317 -2.62 -29.88 37.16
C ALA A 317 -2.75 -31.19 36.35
N CYS A 318 -3.37 -31.12 35.18
CA CYS A 318 -3.45 -32.23 34.24
C CYS A 318 -2.20 -32.32 33.36
N ALA A 319 -1.99 -33.45 32.67
CA ALA A 319 -0.81 -33.63 31.81
C ALA A 319 -0.88 -32.82 30.50
N ALA A 320 -2.07 -32.31 30.17
CA ALA A 320 -2.34 -31.47 29.01
C ALA A 320 -2.98 -30.15 29.44
N ALA A 321 -3.12 -29.24 28.48
CA ALA A 321 -3.77 -27.95 28.72
C ALA A 321 -5.29 -28.07 28.97
N SER A 322 -5.89 -29.15 28.51
CA SER A 322 -7.28 -29.50 28.80
C SER A 322 -7.29 -30.79 29.62
N CYS A 323 -7.91 -30.73 30.79
CA CYS A 323 -8.10 -31.90 31.65
C CYS A 323 -9.14 -32.86 31.09
N THR A 324 -8.90 -34.16 31.27
CA THR A 324 -9.90 -35.20 31.02
C THR A 324 -10.61 -35.61 32.30
N VAL A 325 -11.82 -36.19 32.18
CA VAL A 325 -12.61 -36.70 33.32
C VAL A 325 -11.80 -37.72 34.15
N TRP A 326 -10.97 -38.54 33.51
CA TRP A 326 -10.18 -39.57 34.17
C TRP A 326 -9.00 -39.04 35.01
N GLU A 327 -8.51 -37.85 34.68
CA GLU A 327 -7.45 -37.17 35.45
C GLU A 327 -8.01 -36.51 36.71
N CYS A 328 -9.21 -35.94 36.62
CA CYS A 328 -9.76 -35.06 37.65
C CYS A 328 -10.85 -35.67 38.53
N CYS A 329 -11.53 -36.71 38.07
CA CYS A 329 -12.72 -37.24 38.73
C CYS A 329 -12.50 -38.69 39.16
N ASP A 330 -13.04 -39.04 40.33
CA ASP A 330 -13.15 -40.43 40.75
C ASP A 330 -14.49 -41.02 40.24
N PRO A 331 -14.49 -42.25 39.70
CA PRO A 331 -15.70 -42.91 39.24
C PRO A 331 -16.64 -43.18 40.44
N PRO A 332 -17.93 -43.50 40.22
CA PRO A 332 -18.76 -44.00 41.31
C PRO A 332 -18.23 -45.34 41.85
N PRO A 333 -18.62 -45.74 43.07
CA PRO A 333 -18.43 -47.10 43.54
C PRO A 333 -19.05 -48.10 42.55
N PRO A 334 -18.41 -49.25 42.31
CA PRO A 334 -18.93 -50.26 41.40
C PRO A 334 -20.26 -50.82 41.93
N ASN A 335 -21.18 -51.15 41.02
CA ASN A 335 -22.48 -51.75 41.33
C ASN A 335 -22.55 -53.26 41.01
N ALA A 336 -21.46 -53.83 40.48
CA ALA A 336 -21.37 -55.23 40.11
C ALA A 336 -20.69 -56.04 41.23
N SER A 337 -21.33 -57.11 41.68
CA SER A 337 -20.81 -57.97 42.75
C SER A 337 -20.22 -59.26 42.20
N VAL A 338 -19.23 -59.80 42.90
CA VAL A 338 -18.75 -61.17 42.65
C VAL A 338 -19.84 -62.20 43.00
N SER A 339 -19.70 -63.42 42.50
CA SER A 339 -20.70 -64.49 42.65
C SER A 339 -20.05 -65.83 42.91
N ALA A 340 -20.85 -66.88 43.15
CA ALA A 340 -20.37 -68.25 43.35
C ALA A 340 -19.23 -68.35 44.39
N LEU A 341 -19.43 -67.73 45.55
CA LEU A 341 -18.46 -67.78 46.64
C LEU A 341 -18.36 -69.22 47.15
N SER A 342 -17.14 -69.70 47.30
CA SER A 342 -16.84 -70.98 47.96
C SER A 342 -15.63 -70.81 48.86
N PHE A 343 -15.65 -71.42 50.04
CA PHE A 343 -14.53 -71.41 50.97
C PHE A 343 -14.19 -72.85 51.34
N ASP A 344 -12.94 -73.22 51.09
CA ASP A 344 -12.39 -74.49 51.54
C ASP A 344 -11.63 -74.23 52.83
N ASP A 345 -12.20 -74.60 53.98
CA ASP A 345 -11.55 -74.46 55.28
C ASP A 345 -10.59 -75.62 55.53
N TRP A 346 -9.35 -75.27 55.85
CA TRP A 346 -8.25 -76.18 56.12
C TRP A 346 -7.69 -76.01 57.53
N ASP A 347 -8.29 -75.11 58.33
CA ASP A 347 -7.99 -75.02 59.74
C ASP A 347 -8.56 -76.23 60.50
N LEU A 348 -7.86 -76.68 61.53
CA LEU A 348 -8.27 -77.83 62.35
C LEU A 348 -8.70 -77.39 63.74
N ASP A 349 -8.49 -76.12 64.09
CA ASP A 349 -8.76 -75.57 65.40
C ASP A 349 -10.19 -75.01 65.47
N ARG A 350 -10.98 -75.53 66.42
CA ARG A 350 -12.38 -75.12 66.57
C ARG A 350 -12.50 -73.62 66.85
N GLY A 351 -13.29 -72.94 66.05
CA GLY A 351 -13.57 -71.51 66.14
C GLY A 351 -12.57 -70.65 65.37
N GLU A 352 -11.73 -71.24 64.54
CA GLU A 352 -10.78 -70.56 63.65
C GLU A 352 -11.06 -70.94 62.20
N LEU A 353 -10.65 -70.09 61.26
CA LEU A 353 -10.80 -70.28 59.82
C LEU A 353 -9.42 -70.12 59.19
N GLY A 354 -9.14 -70.91 58.16
CA GLY A 354 -7.87 -70.83 57.43
C GLY A 354 -7.93 -71.64 56.15
N GLY A 355 -7.77 -71.00 55.00
CA GLY A 355 -8.08 -71.69 53.74
C GLY A 355 -8.14 -70.77 52.55
N THR A 356 -8.82 -71.20 51.48
CA THR A 356 -8.93 -70.40 50.24
C THR A 356 -10.38 -70.02 49.97
N LEU A 357 -10.65 -68.71 49.96
CA LEU A 357 -11.90 -68.14 49.48
C LEU A 357 -11.82 -67.94 47.97
N ARG A 358 -12.77 -68.48 47.22
CA ARG A 358 -12.88 -68.33 45.76
C ARG A 358 -14.22 -67.70 45.39
N TRP A 359 -14.25 -66.99 44.27
CA TRP A 359 -15.45 -66.42 43.67
C TRP A 359 -15.34 -66.31 42.14
N SER A 360 -16.48 -66.17 41.48
CA SER A 360 -16.59 -65.83 40.07
C SER A 360 -16.74 -64.32 39.90
N LEU A 361 -15.94 -63.75 38.99
CA LEU A 361 -15.97 -62.33 38.64
C LEU A 361 -17.31 -61.98 37.95
N PRO A 362 -17.89 -60.79 38.19
CA PRO A 362 -19.09 -60.35 37.49
C PRO A 362 -18.89 -60.28 35.98
N ALA A 363 -19.83 -60.86 35.22
CA ALA A 363 -19.83 -60.78 33.77
C ALA A 363 -20.23 -59.37 33.28
N GLY A 364 -19.65 -58.93 32.16
CA GLY A 364 -20.06 -57.68 31.49
C GLY A 364 -19.57 -56.39 32.14
N VAL A 365 -18.64 -56.44 33.11
CA VAL A 365 -18.06 -55.22 33.69
C VAL A 365 -17.02 -54.64 32.75
N ALA A 366 -17.20 -53.37 32.36
CA ALA A 366 -16.23 -52.65 31.54
C ALA A 366 -14.87 -52.54 32.24
N ASN A 367 -13.79 -52.64 31.46
CA ASN A 367 -12.43 -52.57 31.99
C ASN A 367 -12.21 -51.21 32.69
N GLY A 368 -11.70 -51.22 33.92
CA GLY A 368 -11.46 -50.01 34.73
C GLY A 368 -12.57 -49.62 35.72
N THR A 369 -13.75 -50.25 35.67
CA THR A 369 -14.83 -49.96 36.64
C THR A 369 -14.56 -50.56 38.03
N ILE A 370 -13.85 -51.69 38.10
CA ILE A 370 -13.41 -52.33 39.34
C ILE A 370 -11.88 -52.37 39.32
N SER A 371 -11.27 -51.96 40.42
CA SER A 371 -9.81 -51.96 40.60
C SER A 371 -9.31 -53.12 41.46
N HIS A 372 -10.09 -53.53 42.45
CA HIS A 372 -9.77 -54.63 43.35
C HIS A 372 -11.05 -55.19 44.00
N CYS A 373 -10.94 -56.35 44.64
CA CYS A 373 -11.95 -56.89 45.55
C CYS A 373 -11.43 -56.80 46.98
N ALA A 374 -12.18 -56.19 47.89
CA ALA A 374 -11.85 -56.12 49.31
C ALA A 374 -12.57 -57.25 50.06
N VAL A 375 -11.81 -58.01 50.86
CA VAL A 375 -12.28 -59.20 51.58
C VAL A 375 -12.36 -58.87 53.07
N TYR A 376 -13.51 -59.14 53.66
CA TYR A 376 -13.81 -58.86 55.06
C TYR A 376 -14.36 -60.09 55.77
N LEU A 377 -14.21 -60.06 57.09
CA LEU A 377 -14.83 -60.99 58.03
C LEU A 377 -15.85 -60.23 58.87
N GLY A 378 -17.07 -60.73 59.05
CA GLY A 378 -18.07 -60.00 59.82
C GLY A 378 -19.43 -60.66 59.95
N THR A 379 -20.37 -59.94 60.57
CA THR A 379 -21.77 -60.36 60.71
C THR A 379 -22.69 -59.68 59.71
N SER A 380 -22.26 -58.53 59.17
CA SER A 380 -23.00 -57.74 58.18
C SER A 380 -22.06 -56.77 57.46
N ALA A 381 -22.57 -56.07 56.44
CA ALA A 381 -21.81 -55.00 55.81
C ALA A 381 -21.41 -53.88 56.80
N ALA A 382 -22.17 -53.62 57.86
CA ALA A 382 -21.86 -52.56 58.83
C ALA A 382 -20.89 -53.01 59.94
N ASP A 383 -20.87 -54.30 60.25
CA ASP A 383 -20.04 -54.92 61.29
C ASP A 383 -19.08 -55.92 60.64
N ARG A 384 -17.97 -55.37 60.12
CA ARG A 384 -16.97 -56.09 59.32
C ARG A 384 -15.55 -55.63 59.65
N ARG A 385 -14.59 -56.55 59.51
CA ARG A 385 -13.15 -56.32 59.67
C ARG A 385 -12.44 -56.67 58.36
N LEU A 386 -11.63 -55.74 57.84
CA LEU A 386 -10.86 -55.96 56.62
C LEU A 386 -9.79 -57.03 56.86
N LEU A 387 -9.75 -58.03 55.98
CA LEU A 387 -8.74 -59.08 55.96
C LEU A 387 -7.66 -58.80 54.91
N GLY A 388 -8.06 -58.25 53.76
CA GLY A 388 -7.15 -57.90 52.68
C GLY A 388 -7.87 -57.53 51.40
N SER A 389 -7.13 -57.40 50.31
CA SER A 389 -7.67 -57.05 49.00
C SER A 389 -6.96 -57.79 47.87
N VAL A 390 -7.69 -58.07 46.80
CA VAL A 390 -7.19 -58.76 45.61
C VAL A 390 -7.29 -57.83 44.39
N PRO A 391 -6.18 -57.53 43.69
CA PRO A 391 -6.22 -56.74 42.46
C PRO A 391 -7.13 -57.34 41.40
N TRP A 392 -7.83 -56.51 40.62
CA TRP A 392 -8.65 -56.98 39.50
C TRP A 392 -7.78 -57.34 38.29
N PRO A 393 -8.04 -58.46 37.56
CA PRO A 393 -9.05 -59.48 37.81
C PRO A 393 -8.49 -60.62 38.69
N GLY A 394 -8.91 -60.70 39.95
CA GLY A 394 -8.53 -61.77 40.86
C GLY A 394 -9.77 -62.40 41.52
N GLY A 395 -9.82 -63.73 41.47
CA GLY A 395 -10.96 -64.55 41.88
C GLY A 395 -10.78 -65.32 43.19
N GLU A 396 -9.65 -65.15 43.87
CA GLU A 396 -9.32 -65.92 45.07
C GLU A 396 -8.53 -65.11 46.09
N PHE A 397 -8.72 -65.44 47.37
CA PHE A 397 -8.02 -64.87 48.51
C PHE A 397 -7.65 -65.97 49.51
N ALA A 398 -6.38 -66.06 49.86
CA ALA A 398 -5.90 -66.97 50.89
C ALA A 398 -6.15 -66.35 52.27
N LEU A 399 -6.99 -67.00 53.06
CA LEU A 399 -7.26 -66.64 54.44
C LEU A 399 -6.15 -67.21 55.32
N PRO A 400 -5.44 -66.39 56.12
CA PRO A 400 -4.43 -66.90 57.05
C PRO A 400 -5.04 -67.89 58.05
N PHE A 401 -4.30 -68.97 58.36
CA PHE A 401 -4.65 -69.87 59.46
C PHE A 401 -4.75 -69.13 60.80
N GLY A 402 -5.61 -69.62 61.69
CA GLY A 402 -5.89 -69.00 62.97
C GLY A 402 -6.68 -67.70 62.89
N THR A 403 -7.40 -67.45 61.79
CA THR A 403 -8.31 -66.30 61.71
C THR A 403 -9.56 -66.61 62.56
N PRO A 404 -9.87 -65.85 63.62
CA PRO A 404 -11.03 -66.16 64.47
C PRO A 404 -12.32 -66.23 63.66
N ALA A 405 -13.13 -67.27 63.84
CA ALA A 405 -14.33 -67.48 63.06
C ALA A 405 -15.35 -66.34 63.28
N ALA A 406 -16.04 -65.98 62.20
CA ALA A 406 -17.19 -65.09 62.23
C ALA A 406 -18.31 -65.65 61.35
N PRO A 407 -19.55 -65.18 61.48
CA PRO A 407 -20.69 -65.76 60.76
C PRO A 407 -20.61 -65.69 59.24
N ALA A 408 -19.82 -64.77 58.67
CA ALA A 408 -19.68 -64.63 57.23
C ALA A 408 -18.34 -64.07 56.76
N LEU A 409 -17.94 -64.52 55.56
CA LEU A 409 -16.95 -63.88 54.70
C LEU A 409 -17.66 -62.97 53.70
N LEU A 410 -17.19 -61.74 53.56
CA LEU A 410 -17.79 -60.71 52.70
C LEU A 410 -16.78 -60.26 51.64
N VAL A 411 -17.22 -60.25 50.38
CA VAL A 411 -16.39 -59.74 49.27
C VAL A 411 -17.06 -58.52 48.63
N PHE A 412 -16.35 -57.40 48.65
CA PHE A 412 -16.73 -56.16 48.00
C PHE A 412 -15.94 -55.95 46.73
N THR A 413 -16.58 -55.62 45.61
CA THR A 413 -15.89 -54.99 44.49
C THR A 413 -15.63 -53.52 44.83
N ALA A 414 -14.46 -53.01 44.46
CA ALA A 414 -14.04 -51.66 44.82
C ALA A 414 -13.30 -50.96 43.68
N SER A 415 -13.54 -49.66 43.55
CA SER A 415 -12.85 -48.76 42.62
C SER A 415 -12.21 -47.62 43.41
N ARG A 416 -11.56 -46.67 42.71
CA ARG A 416 -11.13 -45.41 43.35
C ARG A 416 -12.30 -44.59 43.90
N GLY A 417 -13.50 -44.82 43.38
CA GLY A 417 -14.76 -44.24 43.83
C GLY A 417 -15.30 -44.74 45.16
N GLY A 418 -14.72 -45.82 45.68
CA GLY A 418 -15.21 -46.51 46.87
C GLY A 418 -15.62 -47.95 46.59
N GLU A 419 -16.24 -48.56 47.61
CA GLU A 419 -16.68 -49.95 47.60
C GLU A 419 -18.16 -50.05 47.22
N GLN A 420 -18.55 -51.15 46.58
CA GLN A 420 -19.97 -51.44 46.33
C GLN A 420 -20.79 -51.37 47.63
N ALA A 421 -22.06 -50.97 47.53
CA ALA A 421 -22.90 -50.77 48.72
C ALA A 421 -23.21 -52.08 49.48
N ALA A 422 -23.33 -53.20 48.77
CA ALA A 422 -23.66 -54.50 49.34
C ALA A 422 -22.62 -55.56 48.94
N PRO A 423 -22.08 -56.36 49.88
CA PRO A 423 -21.13 -57.42 49.56
C PRO A 423 -21.81 -58.63 48.93
N ALA A 424 -20.99 -59.47 48.29
CA ALA A 424 -21.32 -60.88 48.19
C ALA A 424 -20.96 -61.56 49.53
N GLU A 425 -21.91 -62.29 50.10
CA GLU A 425 -21.79 -62.92 51.42
C GLU A 425 -21.73 -64.44 51.28
N LEU A 426 -20.79 -65.06 51.99
CA LEU A 426 -20.76 -66.49 52.24
C LEU A 426 -20.84 -66.72 53.75
N ARG A 427 -21.92 -67.35 54.20
CA ARG A 427 -22.01 -67.80 55.59
C ARG A 427 -21.13 -69.01 55.78
N VAL A 428 -20.27 -68.92 56.78
CA VAL A 428 -19.34 -69.98 57.14
C VAL A 428 -19.66 -70.46 58.54
N SER A 429 -19.60 -71.76 58.72
CA SER A 429 -19.67 -72.42 60.01
C SER A 429 -18.51 -73.40 60.04
N ASP A 430 -17.69 -73.29 61.08
CA ASP A 430 -16.69 -74.29 61.45
C ASP A 430 -17.38 -75.59 61.91
#